data_AF-A0A1B1I1L4-F1
#
_entry.id   AF-A0A1B1I1L4-F1
#
_cell.length_a   1.000
_cell.length_b   1.000
_cell.length_c   1.000
_cell.angle_alpha   90.00
_cell.angle_beta   90.00
_cell.angle_gamma   90.00
#
_symmetry.space_group_name_H-M   'P 1'
#
loop_
_entity.id
_entity.type
_entity.pdbx_description
1 polymer ?
#
loop_
_entity_poly.entity_id
_entity_poly.type
_entity_poly.pdbx_seq_one_letter_code
_entity_poly.pdbx_strand_id
1 'polypeptide(L)'
;MHAHIEYAKIQTDDVFDDGSHIIYVNSSITDVSTPLGQLMHDFRCANPDEMYYDVLAERTGRFKKTEEGESTMNAALDALIRDVSEERVAEALERGMERERISAIRRMMTELQLSVEKAMSVLAIPQSEWGRYKAML
;
A
#
# COMPACT_ATOMS: atom_id res chain seq x y z
N MET A 1 -42.84 10.49 -0.32
CA MET A 1 -42.13 11.44 -1.21
C MET A 1 -42.08 10.76 -2.57
N HIS A 2 -42.80 11.29 -3.57
CA HIS A 2 -42.97 10.60 -4.86
C HIS A 2 -41.63 10.56 -5.62
N ALA A 3 -41.27 9.39 -6.15
CA ALA A 3 -40.16 9.27 -7.09
C ALA A 3 -40.49 10.11 -8.33
N HIS A 4 -39.80 11.25 -8.48
CA HIS A 4 -39.84 12.05 -9.69
C HIS A 4 -38.85 11.44 -10.68
N ILE A 5 -39.37 10.78 -11.71
CA ILE A 5 -38.59 10.46 -12.91
C ILE A 5 -38.76 11.66 -13.84
N GLU A 6 -37.76 12.54 -13.86
CA GLU A 6 -37.67 13.58 -14.89
C GLU A 6 -37.09 12.94 -16.15
N TYR A 7 -37.95 12.74 -17.16
CA TYR A 7 -37.49 12.46 -18.52
C TYR A 7 -36.93 13.76 -19.11
N ALA A 8 -35.69 14.10 -18.79
CA ALA A 8 -34.95 15.09 -19.56
C ALA A 8 -34.57 14.42 -20.89
N LYS A 9 -35.43 14.55 -21.91
CA LYS A 9 -34.98 14.34 -23.28
C LYS A 9 -33.98 15.45 -23.56
N ILE A 10 -32.69 15.18 -23.41
CA ILE A 10 -31.66 16.04 -23.96
C ILE A 10 -31.86 15.96 -25.46
N GLN A 11 -32.61 16.91 -26.02
CA GLN A 11 -32.60 17.19 -27.45
C GLN A 11 -31.27 17.87 -27.75
N THR A 12 -30.21 17.09 -27.73
CA THR A 12 -29.05 17.34 -28.58
C THR A 12 -29.38 16.62 -29.88
N ASP A 13 -29.44 17.38 -30.98
CA ASP A 13 -29.59 16.81 -32.34
C ASP A 13 -28.39 15.91 -32.73
N ASP A 14 -27.38 15.82 -31.85
CA ASP A 14 -26.30 14.86 -31.90
C ASP A 14 -26.68 13.58 -31.12
N VAL A 15 -27.18 12.58 -31.86
CA VAL A 15 -27.19 11.20 -31.39
C VAL A 15 -25.72 10.76 -31.28
N PHE A 16 -25.32 10.21 -30.13
CA PHE A 16 -24.03 9.54 -30.04
C PHE A 16 -24.05 8.34 -31.01
N ASP A 17 -23.37 8.46 -32.16
CA ASP A 17 -23.22 7.41 -33.18
C ASP A 17 -22.20 6.32 -32.74
N ASP A 18 -22.07 6.10 -31.44
CA ASP A 18 -21.24 5.07 -30.82
C ASP A 18 -22.08 3.88 -30.32
N GLY A 19 -23.40 3.92 -30.53
CA GLY A 19 -24.35 2.91 -30.07
C GLY A 19 -24.71 3.00 -28.59
N SER A 20 -24.21 4.00 -27.86
CA SER A 20 -24.48 4.16 -26.44
C SER A 20 -25.85 4.79 -26.19
N HIS A 21 -26.56 4.23 -25.20
CA HIS A 21 -27.83 4.78 -24.70
C HIS A 21 -27.60 5.18 -23.24
N ILE A 22 -27.33 6.47 -23.00
CA ILE A 22 -26.99 7.00 -21.67
C ILE A 22 -28.27 7.46 -20.97
N ILE A 23 -28.53 6.93 -19.77
CA ILE A 23 -29.66 7.33 -18.91
C ILE A 23 -29.11 8.01 -17.67
N TYR A 24 -29.57 9.22 -17.38
CA TYR A 24 -29.27 9.93 -16.14
C TYR A 24 -30.31 9.58 -15.07
N VAL A 25 -29.84 9.12 -13.92
CA VAL A 25 -30.68 8.78 -12.77
C VAL A 25 -30.22 9.52 -11.54
N ASN A 26 -31.16 9.92 -10.69
CA ASN A 26 -30.84 10.56 -9.41
C ASN A 26 -30.30 9.52 -8.43
N SER A 27 -29.03 9.65 -8.04
CA SER A 27 -28.37 8.71 -7.13
C SER A 27 -28.74 8.90 -5.66
N SER A 28 -29.39 10.00 -5.29
CA SER A 28 -29.75 10.30 -3.89
C SER A 28 -30.99 9.57 -3.39
N ILE A 29 -31.71 8.83 -4.25
CA ILE A 29 -32.82 7.98 -3.81
C ILE A 29 -32.31 6.83 -2.93
N THR A 30 -32.91 6.71 -1.76
CA THR A 30 -32.59 5.71 -0.73
C THR A 30 -33.77 4.81 -0.41
N ASP A 31 -34.94 5.03 -1.03
CA ASP A 31 -36.14 4.24 -0.80
C ASP A 31 -36.05 2.87 -1.49
N VAL A 32 -35.56 1.88 -0.74
CA VAL A 32 -35.42 0.47 -1.17
C VAL A 32 -36.75 -0.25 -1.39
N SER A 33 -37.90 0.38 -1.09
CA SER A 33 -39.20 -0.15 -1.52
C SER A 33 -39.43 0.01 -3.03
N THR A 34 -38.61 0.84 -3.69
CA THR A 34 -38.66 1.05 -5.14
C THR A 34 -37.52 0.31 -5.85
N PRO A 35 -37.72 -0.19 -7.09
CA PRO A 35 -36.66 -0.81 -7.87
C PRO A 35 -35.44 0.12 -8.10
N LEU A 36 -35.67 1.42 -8.32
CA LEU A 36 -34.59 2.38 -8.49
C LEU A 36 -33.80 2.59 -7.18
N GLY A 37 -34.47 2.62 -6.03
CA GLY A 37 -33.80 2.70 -4.73
C GLY A 37 -32.98 1.45 -4.41
N GLN A 38 -33.46 0.26 -4.78
CA GLN A 38 -32.68 -0.98 -4.70
C GLN A 38 -31.45 -0.92 -5.61
N LEU A 39 -31.59 -0.42 -6.84
CA LEU A 39 -30.45 -0.28 -7.77
C LEU A 39 -29.40 0.71 -7.21
N MET A 40 -29.86 1.84 -6.67
CA MET A 40 -28.95 2.81 -6.06
C MET A 40 -28.29 2.28 -4.78
N HIS A 41 -28.99 1.46 -4.00
CA HIS A 41 -28.39 0.73 -2.87
C HIS A 41 -27.25 -0.15 -3.36
N ASP A 42 -27.47 -0.97 -4.38
CA ASP A 42 -26.48 -1.93 -4.86
C ASP A 42 -25.23 -1.24 -5.42
N PHE A 43 -25.37 -0.09 -6.11
CA PHE A 43 -24.20 0.68 -6.54
C PHE A 43 -23.35 1.24 -5.39
N ARG A 44 -23.93 1.43 -4.21
CA ARG A 44 -23.21 1.84 -3.00
C ARG A 44 -22.75 0.65 -2.15
N CYS A 45 -23.34 -0.52 -2.36
CA CYS A 45 -23.13 -1.67 -1.50
C CYS A 45 -21.79 -2.33 -1.81
N ALA A 46 -20.97 -2.53 -0.77
CA ALA A 46 -19.69 -3.19 -0.88
C ALA A 46 -19.81 -4.71 -0.75
N ASN A 47 -20.85 -5.21 -0.10
CA ASN A 47 -21.04 -6.63 0.17
C ASN A 47 -21.98 -7.26 -0.87
N PRO A 48 -21.51 -8.19 -1.72
CA PRO A 48 -22.35 -8.88 -2.68
C PRO A 48 -23.57 -9.58 -2.07
N ASP A 49 -23.43 -10.09 -0.84
CA ASP A 49 -24.49 -10.87 -0.17
C ASP A 49 -25.64 -9.98 0.33
N GLU A 50 -25.44 -8.65 0.32
CA GLU A 50 -26.43 -7.64 0.72
C GLU A 50 -27.06 -6.92 -0.50
N MET A 51 -26.69 -7.30 -1.73
CA MET A 51 -27.24 -6.68 -2.95
C MET A 51 -28.60 -7.28 -3.34
N TYR A 52 -29.47 -6.47 -3.93
CA TYR A 52 -30.80 -6.87 -4.39
C TYR A 52 -30.79 -7.51 -5.79
N TYR A 53 -29.90 -7.05 -6.69
CA TYR A 53 -29.80 -7.53 -8.06
C TYR A 53 -28.66 -8.54 -8.24
N ASP A 54 -29.04 -9.78 -8.54
CA ASP A 54 -28.10 -10.91 -8.72
C ASP A 54 -26.96 -10.61 -9.70
N VAL A 55 -27.23 -9.89 -10.78
CA VAL A 55 -26.21 -9.52 -11.79
C VAL A 55 -25.12 -8.62 -11.21
N LEU A 56 -25.49 -7.70 -10.30
CA LEU A 56 -24.54 -6.82 -9.61
C LEU A 56 -23.84 -7.57 -8.49
N ALA A 57 -24.56 -8.42 -7.76
CA ALA A 57 -24.00 -9.28 -6.73
C ALA A 57 -22.92 -10.21 -7.31
N GLU A 58 -23.21 -10.90 -8.41
CA GLU A 58 -22.28 -11.81 -9.07
C GLU A 58 -21.02 -11.08 -9.52
N ARG A 59 -21.16 -9.94 -10.21
CA ARG A 59 -20.01 -9.15 -10.68
C ARG A 59 -19.17 -8.62 -9.52
N THR A 60 -19.80 -8.06 -8.49
CA THR A 60 -19.10 -7.54 -7.30
C THR A 60 -18.42 -8.67 -6.53
N GLY A 61 -19.09 -9.81 -6.43
CA GLY A 61 -18.55 -11.04 -5.85
C GLY A 61 -17.32 -11.53 -6.59
N ARG A 62 -17.32 -11.50 -7.92
CA ARG A 62 -16.13 -11.85 -8.71
C ARG A 62 -14.96 -10.88 -8.46
N PHE A 63 -15.20 -9.59 -8.27
CA PHE A 63 -14.09 -8.67 -7.96
C PHE A 63 -13.57 -8.79 -6.53
N LYS A 64 -14.38 -9.26 -5.57
CA LYS A 64 -14.01 -9.31 -4.15
C LYS A 64 -13.69 -10.70 -3.59
N LYS A 65 -14.26 -11.76 -4.16
CA LYS A 65 -14.16 -13.15 -3.70
C LYS A 65 -13.33 -14.05 -4.63
N THR A 66 -12.83 -13.53 -5.76
CA THR A 66 -11.91 -14.30 -6.64
C THR A 66 -10.45 -13.91 -6.36
N GLU A 67 -9.57 -14.92 -6.32
CA GLU A 67 -8.14 -14.85 -5.98
C GLU A 67 -7.32 -13.76 -6.69
N GLU A 68 -7.77 -13.22 -7.82
CA GLU A 68 -7.04 -12.16 -8.55
C GLU A 68 -7.01 -10.82 -7.78
N GLY A 69 -8.04 -10.51 -7.00
CA GLY A 69 -8.09 -9.29 -6.18
C GLY A 69 -7.35 -9.41 -4.84
N GLU A 70 -7.45 -10.56 -4.17
CA GLU A 70 -6.79 -10.81 -2.88
C GLU A 70 -5.30 -11.19 -3.02
N SER A 71 -4.91 -12.00 -4.02
CA SER A 71 -3.53 -12.51 -4.09
C SER A 71 -2.52 -11.43 -4.47
N THR A 72 -2.92 -10.44 -5.28
CA THR A 72 -2.02 -9.36 -5.70
C THR A 72 -1.67 -8.41 -4.55
N MET A 73 -2.60 -8.21 -3.60
CA MET A 73 -2.37 -7.34 -2.44
C MET A 73 -1.59 -8.06 -1.32
N ASN A 74 -1.87 -9.34 -1.08
CA ASN A 74 -1.13 -10.12 -0.08
C ASN A 74 0.33 -10.37 -0.52
N ALA A 75 0.60 -10.69 -1.79
CA ALA A 75 1.98 -10.96 -2.21
C ALA A 75 2.90 -9.73 -2.11
N ALA A 76 2.40 -8.54 -2.44
CA ALA A 76 3.16 -7.29 -2.31
C ALA A 76 3.37 -6.89 -0.85
N LEU A 77 2.36 -7.10 0.01
CA LEU A 77 2.45 -6.86 1.43
C LEU A 77 3.38 -7.86 2.13
N ASP A 78 3.30 -9.14 1.79
CA ASP A 78 4.19 -10.20 2.30
C ASP A 78 5.64 -9.96 1.87
N ALA A 79 5.87 -9.51 0.64
CA ALA A 79 7.19 -9.11 0.17
C ALA A 79 7.73 -7.91 0.97
N LEU A 80 6.89 -6.90 1.24
CA LEU A 80 7.27 -5.73 2.04
C LEU A 80 7.58 -6.13 3.50
N ILE A 81 6.74 -6.96 4.12
CA ILE A 81 6.94 -7.46 5.49
C ILE A 81 8.23 -8.29 5.57
N ARG A 82 8.50 -9.14 4.57
CA ARG A 82 9.73 -9.93 4.50
C ARG A 82 10.97 -9.08 4.27
N ASP A 83 10.86 -7.99 3.52
CA ASP A 83 11.97 -7.04 3.34
C ASP A 83 12.24 -6.19 4.59
N VAL A 84 11.22 -5.99 5.44
CA VAL A 84 11.30 -5.22 6.70
C VAL A 84 11.30 -6.16 7.92
N SER A 85 11.73 -7.42 7.77
CA SER A 85 11.81 -8.32 8.93
C SER A 85 12.75 -7.73 10.00
N GLU A 86 12.41 -7.93 11.27
CA GLU A 86 13.17 -7.39 12.40
C GLU A 86 14.65 -7.78 12.33
N GLU A 87 14.97 -8.97 11.78
CA GLU A 87 16.34 -9.40 11.57
C GLU A 87 17.08 -8.53 10.55
N ARG A 88 16.45 -8.16 9.42
CA ARG A 88 17.10 -7.32 8.40
C ARG A 88 17.32 -5.90 8.91
N VAL A 89 16.40 -5.38 9.71
CA VAL A 89 16.54 -4.07 10.37
C VAL A 89 17.68 -4.11 11.39
N ALA A 90 17.74 -5.15 12.22
CA ALA A 90 18.81 -5.34 13.20
C ALA A 90 20.18 -5.48 12.52
N GLU A 91 20.29 -6.28 11.46
CA GLU A 91 21.52 -6.41 10.68
C GLU A 91 21.93 -5.08 10.02
N ALA A 92 20.98 -4.34 9.45
CA ALA A 92 21.26 -3.04 8.83
C ALA A 92 21.76 -2.02 9.86
N LEU A 93 21.17 -2.01 11.06
CA LEU A 93 21.59 -1.16 12.17
C LEU A 93 22.99 -1.53 12.67
N GLU A 94 23.27 -2.83 12.85
CA GLU A 94 24.61 -3.30 13.25
C GLU A 94 25.67 -2.89 12.21
N ARG A 95 25.40 -3.11 10.92
CA ARG A 95 26.28 -2.68 9.82
C ARG A 95 26.47 -1.16 9.78
N GLY A 96 25.42 -0.40 10.09
CA GLY A 96 25.47 1.07 10.19
C GLY A 96 26.43 1.52 11.29
N MET A 97 26.24 0.99 12.51
CA MET A 97 27.10 1.29 13.66
C MET A 97 28.55 0.88 13.41
N GLU A 98 28.78 -0.27 12.79
CA GLU A 98 30.13 -0.74 12.43
C GLU A 98 30.81 0.22 11.43
N ARG A 99 30.09 0.63 10.38
CA ARG A 99 30.60 1.59 9.39
C ARG A 99 30.93 2.95 10.02
N GLU A 100 30.07 3.45 10.91
CA GLU A 100 30.34 4.70 11.63
C GLU A 100 31.59 4.60 12.51
N ARG A 101 31.74 3.48 13.24
CA ARG A 101 32.94 3.22 14.05
C ARG A 101 34.20 3.16 13.19
N ILE A 102 34.17 2.47 12.06
CA ILE A 102 35.29 2.42 11.10
C ILE A 102 35.62 3.82 10.56
N SER A 103 34.61 4.61 10.19
CA SER A 103 34.80 6.00 9.75
C SER A 103 35.45 6.85 10.84
N ALA A 104 35.03 6.70 12.10
CA ALA A 104 35.59 7.41 13.24
C ALA A 104 37.04 7.01 13.50
N ILE A 105 37.38 5.71 13.46
CA ILE A 105 38.76 5.23 13.61
C ILE A 105 39.64 5.83 12.51
N ARG A 106 39.20 5.79 11.25
CA ARG A 106 39.94 6.37 10.12
C ARG A 106 40.19 7.87 10.32
N ARG A 107 39.17 8.63 10.72
CA ARG A 107 39.31 10.06 11.03
C ARG A 107 40.30 10.33 12.15
N MET A 108 40.25 9.55 13.23
CA MET A 108 41.21 9.67 14.34
C MET A 108 42.65 9.37 13.90
N MET A 109 42.84 8.40 13.00
CA MET A 109 44.17 8.11 12.45
C MET A 109 44.67 9.22 11.52
N THR A 110 43.80 9.80 10.68
CA THR A 110 44.21 10.80 9.70
C THR A 110 44.34 12.20 10.29
N GLU A 111 43.39 12.63 11.11
CA GLU A 111 43.33 13.99 11.66
C GLU A 111 44.13 14.14 12.95
N LEU A 112 44.13 13.12 13.80
CA LEU A 112 44.81 13.15 15.10
C LEU A 112 46.11 12.34 15.12
N GLN A 113 46.49 11.73 13.99
CA GLN A 113 47.70 10.89 13.85
C GLN A 113 47.81 9.77 14.91
N LEU A 114 46.67 9.30 15.41
CA LEU A 114 46.64 8.23 16.41
C LEU A 114 46.95 6.87 15.76
N SER A 115 47.60 5.99 16.51
CA SER A 115 47.69 4.58 16.11
C SER A 115 46.29 3.94 16.15
N VAL A 116 46.08 2.90 15.33
CA VAL A 116 44.78 2.22 15.21
C VAL A 116 44.26 1.75 16.58
N GLU A 117 45.17 1.23 17.42
CA GLU A 117 44.85 0.72 18.76
C GLU A 117 44.49 1.83 19.73
N LYS A 118 45.16 2.99 19.62
CA LYS A 118 44.85 4.15 20.44
C LYS A 118 43.50 4.76 20.04
N ALA A 119 43.19 4.82 18.74
CA ALA A 119 41.89 5.25 18.24
C ALA A 119 40.76 4.33 18.71
N MET A 120 40.94 3.00 18.60
CA MET A 120 39.96 2.02 19.11
C MET A 120 39.78 2.12 20.63
N SER A 121 40.86 2.34 21.38
CA SER A 121 40.80 2.56 22.83
C SER A 121 40.04 3.84 23.20
N VAL A 122 40.20 4.93 22.45
CA VAL A 122 39.45 6.19 22.68
C VAL A 122 37.96 6.00 22.38
N LEU A 123 37.63 5.22 21.36
CA LEU A 123 36.25 4.86 21.03
C LEU A 123 35.66 3.77 21.94
N ALA A 124 36.38 3.37 22.99
CA ALA A 124 35.98 2.34 23.95
C ALA A 124 35.58 1.00 23.30
N ILE A 125 36.21 0.64 22.18
CA ILE A 125 35.97 -0.65 21.51
C ILE A 125 36.66 -1.76 22.33
N PRO A 126 35.94 -2.83 22.72
CA PRO A 126 36.51 -3.93 23.48
C PRO A 126 37.69 -4.59 22.76
N GLN A 127 38.76 -4.94 23.50
CA GLN A 127 39.95 -5.57 22.90
C GLN A 127 39.64 -6.88 22.16
N SER A 128 38.61 -7.62 22.60
CA SER A 128 38.12 -8.83 21.92
C SER A 128 37.65 -8.56 20.49
N GLU A 129 37.19 -7.34 20.18
CA GLU A 129 36.70 -6.96 18.85
C GLU A 129 37.76 -6.30 17.98
N TRP A 130 38.95 -5.99 18.52
CA TRP A 130 39.98 -5.28 17.75
C TRP A 130 40.40 -6.02 16.49
N GLY A 131 40.44 -7.36 16.52
CA GLY A 131 40.72 -8.17 15.33
C GLY A 131 39.70 -7.94 14.20
N ARG A 132 38.42 -7.83 14.55
CA ARG A 132 37.32 -7.58 13.60
C ARG A 132 37.46 -6.21 12.95
N TYR A 133 37.63 -5.15 13.75
CA TYR A 133 37.77 -3.79 13.20
C TYR A 133 39.09 -3.60 12.45
N LYS A 134 40.21 -4.17 12.90
CA LYS A 134 41.49 -4.13 12.18
C LYS A 134 41.42 -4.78 10.80
N ALA A 135 40.62 -5.84 10.64
CA ALA A 135 40.43 -6.50 9.34
C ALA A 135 39.61 -5.66 8.35
N MET A 136 38.82 -4.68 8.84
CA MET A 136 37.95 -3.83 8.03
C MET A 136 38.54 -2.44 7.71
N LEU A 137 39.66 -2.09 8.34
CA LEU A 137 40.33 -0.78 8.22
C LEU A 137 41.28 -0.75 7.02
#